data_AF-A0A6J8CVE1-F1
#
_entry.id   AF-A0A6J8CVE1-F1
#
_cell.length_a   1.000
_cell.length_b   1.000
_cell.length_c   1.000
_cell.angle_alpha   90.00
_cell.angle_beta   90.00
_cell.angle_gamma   90.00
#
_symmetry.space_group_name_H-M   'P 1'
#
loop_
_entity.id
_entity.type
_entity.pdbx_description
1 polymer ?
#
loop_
_entity_poly.entity_id
_entity_poly.type
_entity_poly.pdbx_seq_one_letter_code
_entity_poly.pdbx_strand_id
1 'polypeptide(L)'
;MEKTLRSTTNKYWTSELQETADTKYSLRFLNTTILEIGIVHPVWEYASQNLLDVRKSMIKARMLAGTYLVQADKYKFSQYKINAICPLCHREDEDLTHVLTFCPTLRETRMKYFLPLKGLVTSIIGRKNVNNSSTLTKTVWHFCLTFQCSAICKTSAKLRR
;
A
#
# COMPACT_ATOMS: atom_id res chain seq x y z
N MET A 1 -8.45 -26.86 -19.16
CA MET A 1 -7.43 -27.38 -18.22
C MET A 1 -7.21 -26.44 -17.03
N GLU A 2 -7.22 -25.12 -17.20
CA GLU A 2 -7.00 -24.19 -16.07
C GLU A 2 -8.06 -24.27 -14.95
N LYS A 3 -9.33 -24.52 -15.31
CA LYS A 3 -10.42 -24.65 -14.32
C LYS A 3 -10.22 -25.79 -13.32
N THR A 4 -9.68 -26.92 -13.77
CA THR A 4 -9.47 -28.12 -12.91
C THR A 4 -8.29 -27.94 -11.96
N LEU A 5 -7.23 -27.24 -12.39
CA LEU A 5 -6.11 -26.92 -11.51
C LEU A 5 -6.58 -25.96 -10.40
N ARG A 6 -7.29 -24.89 -10.75
CA ARG A 6 -7.79 -23.91 -9.78
C ARG A 6 -8.73 -24.54 -8.75
N SER A 7 -9.66 -25.40 -9.17
CA SER A 7 -10.56 -26.09 -8.22
C SER A 7 -9.80 -27.03 -7.29
N THR A 8 -8.77 -27.71 -7.79
CA THR A 8 -7.94 -28.62 -6.98
C THR A 8 -7.10 -27.86 -5.98
N THR A 9 -6.44 -26.76 -6.41
CA THR A 9 -5.67 -25.88 -5.53
C THR A 9 -6.55 -25.25 -4.46
N ASN A 10 -7.73 -24.74 -4.82
CA ASN A 10 -8.67 -24.20 -3.84
C ASN A 10 -9.13 -25.29 -2.85
N LYS A 11 -9.49 -26.48 -3.34
CA LYS A 11 -9.91 -27.58 -2.45
C LYS A 11 -8.82 -27.93 -1.44
N TYR A 12 -7.57 -28.04 -1.90
CA TYR A 12 -6.41 -28.31 -1.05
C TYR A 12 -6.21 -27.21 0.02
N TRP A 13 -6.21 -25.94 -0.37
CA TRP A 13 -6.03 -24.86 0.59
C TRP A 13 -7.20 -24.71 1.57
N THR A 14 -8.42 -25.11 1.17
CA THR A 14 -9.59 -25.06 2.05
C THR A 14 -9.48 -26.14 3.11
N SER A 15 -9.09 -27.36 2.73
CA SER A 15 -8.84 -28.43 3.70
C SER A 15 -7.70 -28.07 4.64
N GLU A 16 -6.58 -27.56 4.11
CA GLU A 16 -5.43 -27.14 4.92
C GLU A 16 -5.81 -26.04 5.94
N LEU A 17 -6.63 -25.08 5.51
CA LEU A 17 -7.13 -24.00 6.37
C LEU A 17 -8.02 -24.53 7.50
N GLN A 18 -8.88 -25.49 7.20
CA GLN A 18 -9.76 -26.14 8.18
C GLN A 18 -8.95 -26.97 9.19
N GLU A 19 -8.03 -27.82 8.71
CA GLU A 19 -7.14 -28.61 9.57
C GLU A 19 -6.27 -27.71 10.47
N THR A 20 -5.73 -26.62 9.92
CA THR A 20 -4.97 -25.64 10.71
C THR A 20 -5.85 -24.90 11.73
N ALA A 21 -7.13 -24.69 11.43
CA ALA A 21 -8.05 -24.07 12.37
C ALA A 21 -8.40 -25.03 13.52
N ASP A 22 -8.65 -26.29 13.21
CA ASP A 22 -9.01 -27.33 14.19
C ASP A 22 -7.85 -27.63 15.16
N THR A 23 -6.61 -27.54 14.70
CA THR A 23 -5.43 -27.69 15.57
C THR A 23 -5.22 -26.52 16.54
N LYS A 24 -5.85 -25.36 16.30
CA LYS A 24 -5.69 -24.17 17.16
C LYS A 24 -6.80 -24.08 18.20
N TYR A 25 -6.46 -24.39 19.44
CA TYR A 25 -7.38 -24.31 20.58
C TYR A 25 -8.06 -22.93 20.73
N SER A 26 -7.38 -21.84 20.39
CA SER A 26 -7.94 -20.48 20.44
C SER A 26 -9.13 -20.28 19.49
N LEU A 27 -9.27 -21.11 18.46
CA LEU A 27 -10.33 -21.02 17.47
C LEU A 27 -11.50 -21.95 17.75
N ARG A 28 -11.46 -22.78 18.81
CA ARG A 28 -12.51 -23.78 19.13
C ARG A 28 -13.92 -23.22 19.34
N PHE A 29 -14.02 -21.93 19.62
CA PHE A 29 -15.29 -21.22 19.84
C PHE A 29 -15.83 -20.53 18.58
N LEU A 30 -15.03 -20.52 17.50
CA LEU A 30 -15.42 -19.96 16.22
C LEU A 30 -15.96 -21.08 15.33
N ASN A 31 -16.96 -20.76 14.53
CA ASN A 31 -17.48 -21.70 13.54
C ASN A 31 -16.47 -21.84 12.39
N THR A 32 -15.66 -22.91 12.41
CA THR A 32 -14.64 -23.19 11.39
C THR A 32 -15.24 -23.49 10.02
N THR A 33 -16.54 -23.81 9.94
CA THR A 33 -17.23 -24.05 8.65
C THR A 33 -17.42 -22.79 7.82
N ILE A 34 -17.30 -21.60 8.42
CA ILE A 34 -17.35 -20.29 7.73
C ILE A 34 -16.00 -19.95 7.08
N LEU A 35 -14.94 -20.70 7.37
CA LEU A 35 -13.62 -20.45 6.81
C LEU A 35 -13.59 -20.84 5.34
N GLU A 36 -13.76 -19.84 4.49
CA GLU A 36 -13.64 -19.96 3.04
C GLU A 36 -12.35 -19.29 2.56
N ILE A 37 -11.77 -19.84 1.50
CA ILE A 37 -10.69 -19.15 0.79
C ILE A 37 -11.26 -17.89 0.15
N GLY A 38 -10.76 -16.75 0.59
CA GLY A 38 -11.11 -15.46 0.01
C GLY A 38 -10.65 -15.31 -1.45
N ILE A 39 -11.12 -14.25 -2.09
CA ILE A 39 -10.65 -13.89 -3.44
C ILE A 39 -9.18 -13.47 -3.34
N VAL A 40 -8.35 -14.04 -4.23
CA VAL A 40 -6.93 -13.66 -4.34
C VAL A 40 -6.84 -12.17 -4.66
N HIS A 41 -6.04 -11.44 -3.89
CA HIS A 41 -5.85 -10.01 -4.11
C HIS A 41 -5.31 -9.73 -5.53
N PRO A 42 -5.81 -8.72 -6.26
CA PRO A 42 -5.42 -8.43 -7.66
C PRO A 42 -3.92 -8.21 -7.89
N VAL A 43 -3.15 -7.97 -6.80
CA VAL A 43 -1.69 -7.91 -6.86
C VAL A 43 -1.04 -9.16 -7.48
N TRP A 44 -1.70 -10.32 -7.34
CA TRP A 44 -1.22 -11.60 -7.86
C TRP A 44 -1.67 -11.89 -9.29
N GLU A 45 -2.63 -11.15 -9.84
CA GLU A 45 -3.07 -11.32 -11.24
C GLU A 45 -1.94 -11.02 -12.23
N TYR A 46 -0.99 -10.17 -11.83
CA TYR A 46 0.18 -9.79 -12.62
C TYR A 46 1.42 -10.65 -12.31
N ALA A 47 1.32 -11.61 -11.40
CA ALA A 47 2.42 -12.54 -11.13
C ALA A 47 2.47 -13.57 -12.27
N SER A 48 3.26 -13.26 -13.30
CA SER A 48 3.53 -14.20 -14.39
C SER A 48 4.40 -15.37 -13.91
N GLN A 49 4.69 -16.34 -14.79
CA GLN A 49 5.66 -17.41 -14.51
C GLN A 49 7.10 -16.89 -14.33
N ASN A 50 7.36 -15.60 -14.62
CA ASN A 50 8.67 -14.98 -14.44
C ASN A 50 8.95 -14.70 -12.96
N LEU A 51 10.08 -15.20 -12.46
CA LEU A 51 10.56 -14.98 -11.09
C LEU A 51 10.63 -13.49 -10.71
N LEU A 52 10.93 -12.60 -11.66
CA LEU A 52 10.96 -11.16 -11.40
C LEU A 52 9.58 -10.59 -11.09
N ASP A 53 8.53 -11.05 -11.78
CA ASP A 53 7.17 -10.56 -11.56
C ASP A 53 6.58 -11.12 -10.27
N VAL A 54 6.93 -12.37 -9.93
CA VAL A 54 6.64 -12.95 -8.60
C VAL A 54 7.27 -12.10 -7.50
N ARG A 55 8.57 -11.78 -7.60
CA ARG A 55 9.27 -10.93 -6.61
C ARG A 55 8.65 -9.54 -6.49
N LYS A 56 8.30 -8.90 -7.61
CA LYS A 56 7.59 -7.60 -7.60
C LYS A 56 6.24 -7.70 -6.90
N SER A 57 5.48 -8.75 -7.17
CA SER A 57 4.15 -8.97 -6.58
C SER A 57 4.25 -9.22 -5.07
N MET A 58 5.26 -9.97 -4.63
CA MET A 58 5.57 -10.15 -3.21
C MET A 58 5.90 -8.82 -2.51
N ILE A 59 6.72 -7.96 -3.14
CA ILE A 59 7.04 -6.64 -2.58
C ILE A 59 5.79 -5.77 -2.48
N LYS A 60 4.97 -5.72 -3.53
CA LYS A 60 3.68 -5.00 -3.51
C LYS A 60 2.76 -5.51 -2.39
N ALA A 61 2.65 -6.83 -2.24
CA ALA A 61 1.85 -7.44 -1.18
C ALA A 61 2.37 -7.06 0.22
N ARG A 62 3.69 -7.07 0.42
CA ARG A 62 4.31 -6.62 1.68
C ARG A 62 4.06 -5.13 1.96
N MET A 63 4.13 -4.28 0.94
CA MET A 63 3.81 -2.86 1.08
C MET A 63 2.35 -2.64 1.47
N LEU A 64 1.42 -3.35 0.84
CA LEU A 64 -0.01 -3.29 1.17
C LEU A 64 -0.31 -3.80 2.59
N ALA A 65 0.39 -4.85 3.02
CA ALA A 65 0.26 -5.41 4.36
C ALA A 65 1.04 -4.66 5.45
N GLY A 66 1.81 -3.61 5.09
CA GLY A 66 2.65 -2.88 6.04
C GLY A 66 3.82 -3.70 6.61
N THR A 67 4.19 -4.80 5.96
CA THR A 67 5.30 -5.69 6.37
C THR A 67 6.56 -5.50 5.52
N TYR A 68 6.56 -4.51 4.63
CA TYR A 68 7.73 -4.15 3.84
C TYR A 68 8.72 -3.35 4.69
N LEU A 69 9.89 -3.94 4.94
CA LEU A 69 10.97 -3.29 5.69
C LEU A 69 11.76 -2.33 4.79
N VAL A 70 11.55 -1.04 5.00
CA VAL A 70 12.32 0.05 4.37
C VAL A 70 13.72 0.19 5.01
N GLN A 71 14.66 0.90 4.38
CA GLN A 71 16.00 1.09 4.95
C GLN A 71 15.97 1.74 6.35
N ALA A 72 15.05 2.68 6.61
CA ALA A 72 14.93 3.28 7.94
C ALA A 72 14.59 2.24 9.03
N ASP A 73 13.70 1.28 8.73
CA ASP A 73 13.37 0.19 9.65
C ASP A 73 14.57 -0.73 9.85
N LYS A 74 15.24 -1.12 8.76
CA LYS A 74 16.43 -1.98 8.83
C LYS A 74 17.54 -1.33 9.64
N TYR A 75 17.75 -0.03 9.46
CA TYR A 75 18.71 0.74 10.23
C TYR A 75 18.40 0.72 11.73
N LYS A 76 17.13 0.85 12.10
CA LYS A 76 16.68 0.86 13.49
C LYS A 76 16.85 -0.50 14.20
N PHE A 77 16.64 -1.61 13.50
CA PHE A 77 16.60 -2.95 14.11
C PHE A 77 17.85 -3.80 13.86
N SER A 78 18.76 -3.38 12.98
CA SER A 78 19.98 -4.13 12.66
C SER A 78 21.10 -3.91 13.67
N GLN A 79 21.80 -4.97 14.04
CA GLN A 79 23.05 -4.90 14.82
C GLN A 79 24.25 -4.42 13.97
N TYR A 80 24.15 -4.55 12.64
CA TYR A 80 25.17 -4.11 11.69
C TYR A 80 24.93 -2.67 11.24
N LYS A 81 26.02 -1.98 10.86
CA LYS A 81 25.96 -0.64 10.24
C LYS A 81 25.27 -0.72 8.87
N ILE A 82 23.96 -0.48 8.87
CA ILE A 82 23.15 -0.26 7.66
C ILE A 82 23.05 1.26 7.42
N ASN A 83 22.86 1.69 6.18
CA ASN A 83 22.56 3.08 5.86
C ASN A 83 21.05 3.25 5.71
N ALA A 84 20.45 4.20 6.42
CA ALA A 84 19.02 4.50 6.32
C ALA A 84 18.63 5.19 5.00
N ILE A 85 19.60 5.75 4.28
CA ILE A 85 19.38 6.51 3.05
C ILE A 85 18.74 5.64 1.94
N CYS A 86 17.76 6.21 1.25
CA CYS A 86 17.08 5.59 0.13
C CYS A 86 18.05 5.13 -0.97
N PRO A 87 18.04 3.83 -1.34
CA PRO A 87 18.95 3.29 -2.34
C PRO A 87 18.59 3.72 -3.77
N LEU A 88 17.42 4.33 -3.98
CA LEU A 88 16.97 4.77 -5.29
C LEU A 88 17.35 6.21 -5.61
N CYS A 89 17.31 7.10 -4.62
CA CYS A 89 17.57 8.53 -4.82
C CYS A 89 18.83 9.03 -4.12
N HIS A 90 19.31 8.32 -3.10
CA HIS A 90 20.48 8.68 -2.28
C HIS A 90 20.40 10.07 -1.61
N ARG A 91 19.19 10.57 -1.31
CA ARG A 91 18.99 11.93 -0.75
C ARG A 91 18.55 11.95 0.71
N GLU A 92 17.54 11.15 1.04
CA GLU A 92 16.87 11.14 2.34
C GLU A 92 16.75 9.70 2.83
N ASP A 93 16.43 9.52 4.11
CA ASP A 93 16.13 8.21 4.68
C ASP A 93 14.93 7.56 3.97
N GLU A 94 15.02 6.26 3.73
CA GLU A 94 13.92 5.50 3.13
C GLU A 94 12.88 5.17 4.19
N ASP A 95 11.81 5.96 4.23
CA ASP A 95 10.55 5.58 4.88
C ASP A 95 9.46 5.30 3.84
N LEU A 96 8.34 4.71 4.28
CA LEU A 96 7.20 4.45 3.39
C LEU A 96 6.67 5.75 2.77
N THR A 97 6.68 6.85 3.53
CA THR A 97 6.26 8.17 3.06
C THR A 97 7.12 8.62 1.88
N HIS A 98 8.45 8.61 2.03
CA HIS A 98 9.41 8.96 1.00
C HIS A 98 9.18 8.13 -0.25
N VAL A 99 9.11 6.81 -0.14
CA VAL A 99 8.88 5.91 -1.29
C VAL A 99 7.56 6.24 -2.00
N LEU A 100 6.47 6.38 -1.25
CA LEU A 100 5.11 6.52 -1.79
C LEU A 100 4.76 7.94 -2.25
N THR A 101 5.48 8.98 -1.80
CA THR A 101 5.05 10.37 -2.05
C THR A 101 6.15 11.25 -2.64
N PHE A 102 7.39 11.20 -2.14
CA PHE A 102 8.40 12.23 -2.42
C PHE A 102 9.61 11.74 -3.23
N CYS A 103 9.91 10.43 -3.24
CA CYS A 103 11.10 9.88 -3.87
C CYS A 103 11.19 10.33 -5.34
N PRO A 104 12.22 11.10 -5.74
CA PRO A 104 12.27 11.71 -7.07
C PRO A 104 12.38 10.66 -8.19
N THR A 105 13.11 9.57 -7.94
CA THR A 105 13.28 8.45 -8.89
C THR A 105 11.95 7.77 -9.24
N LEU A 106 10.98 7.77 -8.31
CA LEU A 106 9.67 7.16 -8.51
C LEU A 106 8.59 8.15 -9.00
N ARG A 107 8.94 9.43 -9.21
CA ARG A 107 7.98 10.50 -9.53
C ARG A 107 7.15 10.19 -10.77
N GLU A 108 7.78 9.77 -11.86
CA GLU A 108 7.08 9.48 -13.12
C GLU A 108 6.08 8.32 -12.95
N THR A 109 6.50 7.26 -12.27
CA THR A 109 5.64 6.12 -11.96
C THR A 109 4.45 6.55 -11.09
N ARG A 110 4.68 7.38 -10.07
CA ARG A 110 3.58 7.90 -9.24
C ARG A 110 2.61 8.73 -10.05
N MET A 111 3.11 9.67 -10.85
CA MET A 111 2.27 10.56 -11.65
C MET A 111 1.40 9.79 -12.66
N LYS A 112 1.90 8.70 -13.23
CA LYS A 112 1.15 7.81 -14.12
C LYS A 112 -0.14 7.29 -13.50
N TYR A 113 -0.13 6.94 -12.21
CA TYR A 113 -1.29 6.37 -11.51
C TYR A 113 -2.06 7.41 -10.67
N PHE A 114 -1.37 8.43 -10.16
CA PHE A 114 -1.96 9.46 -9.31
C PHE A 114 -2.98 10.32 -10.07
N LEU A 115 -2.71 10.68 -11.33
CA LEU A 115 -3.61 11.51 -12.11
C LEU A 115 -4.98 10.84 -12.35
N PRO A 116 -5.05 9.57 -12.83
CA PRO A 116 -6.31 8.85 -12.94
C PRO A 116 -7.04 8.70 -11.60
N LEU A 117 -6.31 8.36 -10.52
CA LEU A 117 -6.90 8.19 -9.19
C LEU A 117 -7.47 9.50 -8.66
N LYS A 118 -6.75 10.61 -8.83
CA LYS A 118 -7.22 11.95 -8.43
C LYS A 118 -8.50 12.31 -9.17
N GLY A 119 -8.55 12.10 -10.49
CA GLY A 119 -9.75 12.35 -11.30
C GLY A 119 -10.94 11.49 -10.88
N LEU A 120 -10.71 10.21 -10.58
CA LEU A 120 -11.75 9.30 -10.11
C LEU A 120 -12.28 9.75 -8.74
N VAL A 121 -11.41 10.06 -7.78
CA VAL A 121 -11.78 10.54 -6.45
C VAL A 121 -12.55 11.86 -6.53
N THR A 122 -12.08 12.84 -7.31
CA THR A 122 -12.80 14.12 -7.47
C THR A 122 -14.15 13.92 -8.14
N SER A 123 -14.29 13.01 -9.10
CA SER A 123 -15.58 12.70 -9.74
C SER A 123 -16.59 12.08 -8.76
N ILE A 124 -16.13 11.18 -7.88
CA ILE A 124 -16.98 10.54 -6.87
C ILE A 124 -17.41 11.56 -5.81
N ILE A 125 -16.48 12.40 -5.34
CA ILE A 125 -16.76 13.44 -4.35
C ILE A 125 -17.68 14.52 -4.96
N GLY A 126 -17.42 14.95 -6.19
CA GLY A 126 -18.24 15.94 -6.89
C GLY A 126 -19.68 15.47 -7.08
N ARG A 127 -19.90 14.20 -7.46
CA ARG A 127 -21.25 13.61 -7.59
C ARG A 127 -22.01 13.57 -6.27
N LYS A 128 -21.33 13.24 -5.15
CA LYS A 128 -21.96 13.23 -3.83
C LYS A 128 -22.43 14.63 -3.41
N ASN A 129 -21.76 15.68 -3.87
CA ASN A 129 -22.12 17.06 -3.51
C ASN A 129 -23.32 17.58 -4.34
N VAL A 130 -23.48 17.13 -5.59
CA VAL A 130 -24.62 17.50 -6.45
C VAL A 130 -25.93 16.91 -5.93
N ASN A 131 -25.90 15.67 -5.41
CA ASN A 131 -27.11 14.99 -4.93
C ASN A 131 -27.58 15.45 -3.54
N ASN A 132 -26.76 16.21 -2.80
CA ASN A 132 -27.10 16.74 -1.48
C ASN A 132 -27.38 18.26 -1.51
N SER A 133 -27.43 18.87 -2.70
CA SER A 133 -27.57 20.32 -2.86
C SER A 133 -29.02 20.84 -2.79
N SER A 134 -29.92 20.17 -2.06
CA SER A 134 -31.22 20.76 -1.69
C SER A 134 -31.23 21.40 -0.30
N THR A 135 -30.17 21.33 0.52
CA THR A 135 -30.21 21.95 1.88
C THR A 135 -28.92 22.52 2.47
N LEU A 136 -27.77 22.58 1.79
CA LEU A 136 -26.52 23.08 2.41
C LEU A 136 -25.85 24.22 1.64
N THR A 137 -26.50 25.37 1.63
CA THR A 137 -25.83 26.65 1.44
C THR A 137 -25.34 27.15 2.80
N LYS A 138 -24.01 27.08 3.07
CA LYS A 138 -23.18 28.18 3.65
C LYS A 138 -21.86 27.80 4.33
N THR A 139 -21.53 26.55 4.65
CA THR A 139 -20.46 26.31 5.66
C THR A 139 -19.13 25.68 5.21
N VAL A 140 -18.91 25.29 3.94
CA VAL A 140 -17.77 24.38 3.61
C VAL A 140 -16.57 25.06 2.93
N TRP A 141 -16.63 26.34 2.56
CA TRP A 141 -15.54 26.99 1.81
C TRP A 141 -14.25 27.28 2.61
N HIS A 142 -14.21 26.99 3.91
CA HIS A 142 -13.08 27.40 4.76
C HIS A 142 -11.91 26.40 4.87
N PHE A 143 -12.02 25.18 4.34
CA PHE A 143 -11.02 24.12 4.60
C PHE A 143 -10.03 23.83 3.47
N CYS A 144 -10.11 24.52 2.32
CA CYS A 144 -9.31 24.16 1.13
C CYS A 144 -8.02 24.99 0.92
N LEU A 145 -7.69 25.95 1.81
CA LEU A 145 -6.61 26.93 1.55
C LEU A 145 -5.31 26.73 2.33
N THR A 146 -5.16 25.70 3.17
CA THR A 146 -3.95 25.58 4.04
C THR A 146 -2.90 24.56 3.59
N PHE A 147 -3.10 23.81 2.51
CA PHE A 147 -2.18 22.71 2.14
C PHE A 147 -1.15 23.02 1.05
N GLN A 148 -0.99 24.29 0.63
CA GLN A 148 -0.16 24.63 -0.54
C GLN A 148 0.97 25.65 -0.32
N CYS A 149 1.38 25.96 0.92
CA CYS A 149 2.40 26.99 1.14
C CYS A 149 3.55 26.67 2.12
N SER A 150 3.94 25.40 2.29
CA SER A 150 5.02 25.04 3.23
C SER A 150 6.30 24.50 2.58
N ALA A 151 6.43 24.50 1.25
CA ALA A 151 7.57 23.86 0.57
C ALA A 151 8.65 24.83 0.03
N ILE A 152 8.59 26.13 0.33
CA ILE A 152 9.60 27.10 -0.13
C ILE A 152 10.00 28.03 1.02
N CYS A 153 10.77 27.53 2.00
CA CYS A 153 11.67 28.33 2.84
C CYS A 153 12.40 27.47 3.88
N LYS A 154 13.36 26.63 3.47
CA LYS A 154 14.51 26.26 4.32
C LYS A 154 15.75 26.00 3.46
N THR A 155 16.23 27.04 2.80
CA THR A 155 17.64 27.17 2.45
C THR A 155 18.35 27.98 3.54
N SER A 156 19.57 27.54 3.87
CA SER A 156 20.64 28.34 4.49
C SER A 156 20.59 28.60 6.00
N ALA A 157 21.22 27.72 6.79
CA ALA A 157 22.09 28.12 7.93
C ALA A 157 22.69 26.90 8.66
N LYS A 158 23.95 26.55 8.36
CA LYS A 158 25.02 26.34 9.38
C LYS A 158 26.35 26.00 8.71
N LEU A 159 27.09 27.07 8.41
CA LEU A 159 28.55 27.11 8.47
C LEU A 159 28.95 27.41 9.94
N ARG A 160 30.15 26.98 10.37
CA ARG A 160 30.81 27.08 11.69
C ARG A 160 30.55 25.85 12.58
N ARG A 161 31.54 25.09 13.04
CA ARG A 161 33.00 25.30 13.20
C ARG A 161 33.78 24.11 12.66
#